data_AF-A0A3R9T5J5-F1
#
_entry.id   AF-A0A3R9T5J5-F1
#
_cell.length_a   1.000
_cell.length_b   1.000
_cell.length_c   1.000
_cell.angle_alpha   90.00
_cell.angle_beta   90.00
_cell.angle_gamma   90.00
#
_symmetry.space_group_name_H-M   'P 1'
#
loop_
_entity.id
_entity.type
_entity.pdbx_description
1 polymer ?
#
loop_
_entity_poly.entity_id
_entity_poly.type
_entity_poly.pdbx_seq_one_letter_code
_entity_poly.pdbx_strand_id
1 'polypeptide(L)'
;TQKQNYIWHLCNIRNGESVDVPYQPRIKSNDLAGVYYAVMDGLGIADLPFLTVESEIRKGTLVHILPDWKSNIGMLQLVYVSRKGQRLVVEKLIETLIDELRRLPESHEGYLPT
;
A
#
# COMPACT_ATOMS: atom_id res chain seq x y z
N THR A 1 -15.43 24.16 -14.98
CA THR A 1 -14.72 22.86 -14.88
C THR A 1 -14.16 22.75 -13.48
N GLN A 2 -14.70 21.86 -12.64
CA GLN A 2 -14.32 21.77 -11.23
C GLN A 2 -12.89 21.21 -11.12
N LYS A 3 -11.94 21.98 -10.57
CA LYS A 3 -10.60 21.49 -10.27
C LYS A 3 -10.74 20.40 -9.21
N GLN A 4 -10.52 19.14 -9.58
CA GLN A 4 -10.33 18.09 -8.60
C GLN A 4 -9.06 18.41 -7.80
N ASN A 5 -9.22 18.67 -6.51
CA ASN A 5 -8.09 18.78 -5.58
C ASN A 5 -7.62 17.36 -5.26
N TYR A 6 -6.37 17.04 -5.60
CA TYR A 6 -5.73 15.82 -5.14
C TYR A 6 -5.08 16.11 -3.79
N ILE A 7 -5.37 15.28 -2.80
CA ILE A 7 -4.91 15.47 -1.42
C ILE A 7 -4.34 14.14 -0.94
N TRP A 8 -3.15 14.16 -0.36
CA TRP A 8 -2.65 13.06 0.47
C TRP A 8 -3.09 13.28 1.90
N HIS A 9 -3.75 12.27 2.47
CA HIS A 9 -4.13 12.24 3.87
C HIS A 9 -3.05 11.48 4.63
N LEU A 10 -2.24 12.20 5.40
CA LEU A 10 -1.10 11.64 6.12
C LEU A 10 -1.36 11.67 7.62
N CYS A 11 -1.02 10.60 8.32
CA CYS A 11 -1.08 10.50 9.77
C CYS A 11 0.32 10.23 10.31
N ASN A 12 0.76 11.03 11.27
CA ASN A 12 2.04 10.85 11.93
C ASN A 12 1.96 9.65 12.88
N ILE A 13 2.92 8.74 12.78
CA ILE A 13 2.92 7.47 13.51
C ILE A 13 3.26 7.61 14.99
N ARG A 14 3.92 8.71 15.40
CA ARG A 14 4.38 8.94 16.77
C ARG A 14 3.35 9.66 17.63
N ASN A 15 2.70 10.68 17.08
CA ASN A 15 1.77 11.55 17.83
C ASN A 15 0.31 11.46 17.33
N GLY A 16 0.03 10.77 16.21
CA GLY A 16 -1.30 10.66 15.62
C GLY A 16 -1.79 11.90 14.88
N GLU A 17 -0.96 12.94 14.73
CA GLU A 17 -1.30 14.16 14.00
C GLU A 17 -1.68 13.85 12.55
N SER A 18 -2.75 14.46 12.04
CA SER A 18 -3.21 14.26 10.67
C SER A 18 -3.05 15.53 9.85
N VAL A 19 -2.51 15.41 8.65
CA VAL A 19 -2.27 16.52 7.72
C VAL A 19 -2.75 16.16 6.33
N ASP A 20 -3.43 17.12 5.71
CA ASP A 20 -3.88 17.06 4.32
C ASP A 20 -2.90 17.84 3.44
N VAL A 21 -2.21 17.12 2.54
CA VAL A 21 -1.23 17.71 1.62
C VAL A 21 -1.83 17.80 0.22
N PRO A 22 -2.25 18.99 -0.24
CA PRO A 22 -2.71 19.17 -1.61
C PRO A 22 -1.55 19.02 -2.59
N TYR A 23 -1.77 18.32 -3.71
CA TYR A 23 -0.77 18.14 -4.76
C TYR A 23 -1.38 18.24 -6.15
N GLN A 24 -0.51 18.45 -7.15
CA GLN A 24 -0.89 18.49 -8.56
C GLN A 24 -0.20 17.34 -9.30
N PRO A 25 -0.89 16.21 -9.57
CA PRO A 25 -0.27 15.05 -10.20
C PRO A 25 0.17 15.39 -11.64
N ARG A 26 1.40 15.01 -11.98
CA ARG A 26 1.92 15.03 -13.35
C ARG A 26 1.44 13.83 -14.16
N ILE A 27 1.27 12.70 -13.48
CA ILE A 27 0.82 11.42 -14.04
C ILE A 27 -0.32 10.91 -13.16
N LYS A 28 -1.33 10.33 -13.80
CA LYS A 28 -2.42 9.64 -13.13
C LYS A 28 -2.52 8.24 -13.71
N SER A 29 -2.52 7.25 -12.84
CA SER A 29 -2.79 5.86 -13.17
C SER A 29 -3.89 5.37 -12.25
N ASN A 30 -4.78 4.53 -12.78
CA ASN A 30 -5.78 3.81 -12.00
C ASN A 30 -5.29 2.43 -11.55
N ASP A 31 -4.08 2.03 -11.96
CA ASP A 31 -3.43 0.79 -11.56
C ASP A 31 -2.12 1.07 -10.81
N LEU A 32 -1.84 0.23 -9.82
CA LEU A 32 -0.68 0.35 -8.94
C LEU A 32 0.63 0.15 -9.70
N ALA A 33 0.69 -0.80 -10.64
CA ALA A 33 1.92 -1.06 -11.39
C ALA A 33 2.30 0.15 -12.26
N GLY A 34 1.30 0.81 -12.85
CA GLY A 34 1.53 2.05 -13.61
C GLY A 34 2.14 3.17 -12.76
N VAL A 35 1.70 3.33 -11.51
CA VAL A 35 2.30 4.30 -10.57
C VAL A 35 3.72 3.88 -10.18
N TYR A 36 3.91 2.59 -9.88
CA TYR A 36 5.22 2.03 -9.53
C TYR A 36 6.27 2.32 -10.62
N TYR A 37 5.99 1.96 -11.88
CA TYR A 37 6.93 2.19 -12.98
C TYR A 37 7.20 3.67 -13.22
N ALA A 38 6.19 4.54 -13.07
CA ALA A 38 6.39 5.98 -13.19
C ALA A 38 7.38 6.54 -12.14
N VAL A 39 7.32 6.05 -10.90
CA VAL A 39 8.29 6.46 -9.87
C VAL A 39 9.67 5.88 -10.15
N MET A 40 9.76 4.62 -10.59
CA MET A 40 11.03 3.99 -10.96
C MET A 40 11.74 4.71 -12.11
N ASP A 41 10.98 5.28 -13.05
CA ASP A 41 11.47 6.10 -14.15
C ASP A 41 11.76 7.56 -13.74
N GLY A 42 11.65 7.90 -12.45
CA GLY A 42 12.00 9.20 -11.90
C GLY A 42 10.98 10.31 -12.20
N LEU A 43 9.72 9.95 -12.48
CA LEU A 43 8.70 10.92 -12.89
C LEU A 43 8.08 11.70 -11.70
N GLY A 44 8.38 11.30 -10.46
CA GLY A 44 7.98 12.01 -9.25
C GLY A 44 7.97 11.14 -7.98
N ILE A 45 7.13 11.53 -7.03
CA ILE A 45 6.88 10.84 -5.76
C ILE A 45 5.49 10.21 -5.83
N ALA A 46 5.31 9.03 -5.26
CA ALA A 46 3.99 8.42 -5.09
C ALA A 46 3.83 7.76 -3.72
N ASP A 47 2.56 7.62 -3.34
CA ASP A 47 2.12 6.80 -2.21
C ASP A 47 1.89 5.38 -2.72
N LEU A 48 2.74 4.45 -2.29
CA LEU A 48 2.75 3.05 -2.73
C LEU A 48 2.77 2.12 -1.51
N PRO A 49 2.03 0.99 -1.52
CA PRO A 49 2.12 0.01 -0.45
C PRO A 49 3.55 -0.50 -0.33
N PHE A 50 4.09 -0.49 0.89
CA PHE A 50 5.48 -0.82 1.17
C PHE A 50 5.92 -2.17 0.56
N LEU A 51 5.05 -3.18 0.62
CA LEU A 51 5.30 -4.51 0.06
C LEU A 51 5.65 -4.48 -1.45
N THR A 52 5.21 -3.44 -2.16
CA THR A 52 5.46 -3.24 -3.60
C THR A 52 6.86 -2.70 -3.88
N VAL A 53 7.45 -1.97 -2.94
CA VAL A 53 8.68 -1.17 -3.14
C VAL A 53 9.81 -1.53 -2.17
N GLU A 54 9.60 -2.54 -1.32
CA GLU A 54 10.56 -2.95 -0.28
C GLU A 54 11.94 -3.25 -0.87
N SER A 55 12.00 -3.97 -1.99
CA SER A 55 13.27 -4.34 -2.61
C SER A 55 14.02 -3.11 -3.12
N GLU A 56 13.31 -2.14 -3.69
CA GLU A 56 13.87 -0.94 -4.31
C GLU A 56 14.35 0.04 -3.25
N ILE A 57 13.62 0.15 -2.14
CA ILE A 57 14.05 0.90 -0.95
C ILE A 57 15.32 0.27 -0.37
N ARG A 58 15.35 -1.06 -0.22
CA ARG A 58 16.52 -1.79 0.30
C ARG A 58 17.75 -1.63 -0.60
N LYS A 59 17.55 -1.57 -1.92
CA LYS A 59 18.61 -1.30 -2.92
C LYS A 59 19.03 0.17 -2.97
N GLY A 60 18.28 1.08 -2.34
CA GLY A 60 18.50 2.53 -2.42
C GLY A 60 18.10 3.14 -3.76
N THR A 61 17.42 2.40 -4.64
CA THR A 61 16.89 2.92 -5.91
C THR A 61 15.60 3.73 -5.71
N LEU A 62 14.88 3.47 -4.62
CA LEU A 62 13.83 4.33 -4.09
C LEU A 62 14.19 4.81 -2.69
N VAL A 63 13.70 5.99 -2.34
CA VAL A 63 13.91 6.59 -1.01
C VAL A 63 12.55 6.86 -0.38
N HIS A 64 12.39 6.43 0.86
CA HIS A 64 11.22 6.74 1.66
C HIS A 64 11.37 8.14 2.29
N ILE A 65 10.65 9.12 1.75
CA ILE A 65 10.87 10.54 2.06
C ILE A 65 10.14 11.06 3.31
N LEU A 66 9.13 10.35 3.81
CA LEU A 66 8.31 10.76 4.97
C LEU A 66 8.17 9.59 5.96
N PRO A 67 9.27 9.13 6.58
CA PRO A 67 9.27 7.92 7.39
C PRO A 67 8.33 7.97 8.59
N ASP A 68 8.11 9.16 9.18
CA ASP A 68 7.24 9.33 10.35
C ASP A 68 5.75 9.47 10.00
N TRP A 69 5.39 9.40 8.71
CA TRP A 69 4.02 9.63 8.22
C TRP A 69 3.52 8.44 7.43
N LYS A 70 2.37 7.90 7.81
CA LYS A 70 1.66 6.87 7.05
C LYS A 70 0.48 7.47 6.29
N SER A 71 0.24 6.95 5.09
CA SER A 71 -1.00 7.21 4.35
C SER A 71 -2.11 6.25 4.80
N ASN A 72 -3.22 6.24 4.07
CA ASN A 72 -4.38 5.42 4.37
C ASN A 72 -4.01 3.93 4.42
N ILE A 73 -4.50 3.22 5.46
CA ILE A 73 -4.22 1.79 5.63
C ILE A 73 -5.06 1.01 4.62
N GLY A 74 -4.41 0.39 3.65
CA GLY A 74 -5.06 -0.49 2.69
C GLY A 74 -5.67 -1.71 3.39
N MET A 75 -6.95 -1.98 3.14
CA MET A 75 -7.61 -3.19 3.64
C MET A 75 -7.42 -4.32 2.63
N LEU A 76 -6.76 -5.41 3.04
CA LEU A 76 -6.71 -6.64 2.26
C LEU A 76 -7.99 -7.45 2.51
N GLN A 77 -8.74 -7.77 1.46
CA GLN A 77 -9.99 -8.53 1.55
C GLN A 77 -9.91 -9.77 0.66
N LEU A 78 -10.24 -10.94 1.24
CA LEU A 78 -10.41 -12.18 0.49
C LEU A 78 -11.90 -12.38 0.17
N VAL A 79 -12.28 -12.16 -1.09
CA VAL A 79 -13.67 -12.27 -1.54
C VAL A 79 -13.88 -13.57 -2.29
N TYR A 80 -14.82 -14.40 -1.83
CA TYR A 80 -15.21 -15.65 -2.45
C TYR A 80 -16.71 -15.90 -2.24
N VAL A 81 -17.31 -16.74 -3.10
CA VAL A 81 -18.73 -17.08 -2.97
C VAL A 81 -18.89 -18.19 -1.94
N SER A 82 -19.51 -17.87 -0.80
CA SER A 82 -19.92 -18.89 0.17
C SER A 82 -21.11 -19.67 -0.39
N ARG A 83 -20.92 -20.96 -0.67
CA ARG A 83 -21.98 -21.86 -1.16
C ARG A 83 -21.97 -23.14 -0.34
N LYS A 84 -23.17 -23.66 -0.03
CA LYS A 84 -23.33 -25.01 0.52
C LYS A 84 -22.73 -26.03 -0.48
N GLY A 85 -21.72 -26.79 -0.06
CA GLY A 85 -21.02 -27.74 -0.93
C GLY A 85 -19.81 -27.16 -1.66
N GLN A 86 -19.14 -26.15 -1.10
CA GLN A 86 -17.84 -25.68 -1.61
C GLN A 86 -16.85 -26.85 -1.67
N ARG A 87 -16.10 -26.95 -2.77
CA ARG A 87 -15.14 -28.05 -2.93
C ARG A 87 -14.05 -27.90 -1.88
N LEU A 88 -13.69 -29.00 -1.21
CA LEU A 88 -12.63 -29.06 -0.19
C LEU A 88 -11.31 -28.41 -0.63
N VAL A 89 -10.98 -28.46 -1.94
CA VAL A 89 -9.79 -27.79 -2.48
C VAL A 89 -9.82 -26.27 -2.30
N VAL A 90 -10.99 -25.63 -2.43
CA VAL A 90 -11.15 -24.19 -2.26
C VAL A 90 -11.13 -23.82 -0.78
N GLU A 91 -11.73 -24.63 0.08
CA GLU A 91 -11.66 -24.45 1.54
C GLU A 91 -10.21 -24.51 2.02
N LYS A 92 -9.47 -25.56 1.63
CA LYS A 92 -8.04 -25.67 1.94
C LYS A 92 -7.22 -24.52 1.38
N LEU A 93 -7.53 -24.03 0.18
CA LEU A 93 -6.85 -22.87 -0.38
C LEU A 93 -7.13 -21.62 0.46
N ILE A 94 -8.37 -21.38 0.86
CA ILE A 94 -8.75 -20.25 1.71
C ILE A 94 -8.04 -20.33 3.06
N GLU A 95 -8.06 -21.50 3.71
CA GLU A 95 -7.34 -21.74 4.96
C GLU A 95 -5.85 -21.47 4.81
N THR A 96 -5.22 -22.02 3.76
CA THR A 96 -3.79 -21.81 3.48
C THR A 96 -3.49 -20.34 3.25
N LEU A 97 -4.28 -19.64 2.43
CA LEU A 97 -4.09 -18.21 2.18
C LEU A 97 -4.23 -17.39 3.46
N ILE A 98 -5.22 -17.69 4.30
CA ILE A 98 -5.41 -17.01 5.58
C ILE A 98 -4.22 -17.26 6.50
N ASP A 99 -3.76 -18.50 6.61
CA ASP A 99 -2.63 -18.87 7.48
C ASP A 99 -1.33 -18.24 7.01
N GLU A 100 -1.05 -18.25 5.69
CA GLU A 100 0.12 -17.57 5.13
C GLU A 100 0.02 -16.06 5.30
N LEU A 101 -1.14 -15.44 5.05
CA LEU A 101 -1.34 -14.00 5.23
C LEU A 101 -1.24 -13.56 6.69
N ARG A 102 -1.60 -14.41 7.65
CA ARG A 102 -1.40 -14.17 9.08
C ARG A 102 0.04 -14.41 9.54
N ARG A 103 0.75 -15.33 8.87
CA ARG A 103 2.16 -15.63 9.14
C ARG A 103 3.09 -14.62 8.50
N LEU A 104 2.66 -13.97 7.41
CA LEU A 104 3.30 -12.74 7.00
C LEU A 104 3.39 -11.89 8.25
N PRO A 105 4.61 -11.55 8.68
CA PRO A 105 4.80 -10.91 9.96
C PRO A 105 3.86 -9.69 10.01
N GLU A 106 3.20 -9.45 11.16
CA GLU A 106 2.75 -8.06 11.46
C GLU A 106 3.94 -7.09 11.34
N SER A 107 5.16 -7.66 11.39
CA SER A 107 6.51 -7.14 11.26
C SER A 107 6.99 -6.97 9.80
N HIS A 108 6.26 -6.19 9.03
CA HIS A 108 6.83 -4.87 8.84
C HIS A 108 5.94 -4.02 9.71
N GLU A 109 6.47 -3.54 10.85
CA GLU A 109 5.89 -2.34 11.40
C GLU A 109 5.88 -1.33 10.25
N GLY A 110 4.74 -1.19 9.57
CA GLY A 110 4.65 -0.26 8.45
C GLY A 110 5.16 1.08 8.97
N TYR A 111 6.06 1.70 8.24
CA TYR A 111 6.62 3.00 8.59
C TYR A 111 7.38 3.11 9.94
N LEU A 112 7.63 2.06 10.73
CA LEU A 112 8.43 2.26 11.95
C LEU A 112 9.93 2.08 11.68
N PRO A 113 10.77 3.05 12.09
CA PRO A 113 12.21 2.91 12.02
C PRO A 113 12.68 1.92 13.10
N THR A 114 13.53 0.97 12.70
CA THR A 114 14.46 0.29 13.62
C THR A 114 15.37 1.29 14.34
#